data_AF-A0A9E3IZG1-F1
#
_entry.id   AF-A0A9E3IZG1-F1
#
_cell.length_a   1.000
_cell.length_b   1.000
_cell.length_c   1.000
_cell.angle_alpha   90.00
_cell.angle_beta   90.00
_cell.angle_gamma   90.00
#
_symmetry.space_group_name_H-M   'P 1'
#
loop_
_entity.id
_entity.type
_entity.pdbx_description
1 polymer ?
#
loop_
_entity_poly.entity_id
_entity_poly.type
_entity_poly.pdbx_seq_one_letter_code
_entity_poly.pdbx_strand_id
1 'polypeptide(L)'
;MATRSSSRSHALLQAAISIVVAAALLGLATAGRLALGRHLGDVSAPFMLYVAAVLAAGLLRGPLCGAVVLLGGGIIGLRMFLSPHGTPVPGAMVSLMMFWGVSAMVLVTANELRVQLGAAMARLSAALERRKAA
;
A
#
# COMPACT_ATOMS: atom_id res chain seq x y z
N MET A 1 -26.37 -15.12 23.93
CA MET A 1 -25.82 -15.44 22.59
C MET A 1 -26.08 -14.27 21.61
N ALA A 2 -25.56 -13.05 21.91
CA ALA A 2 -25.95 -11.83 21.18
C ALA A 2 -24.82 -10.76 21.08
N THR A 3 -23.55 -11.14 21.01
CA THR A 3 -22.41 -10.21 20.93
C THR A 3 -21.68 -10.19 19.59
N ARG A 4 -22.12 -10.99 18.59
CA ARG A 4 -21.40 -11.14 17.30
C ARG A 4 -21.70 -10.07 16.24
N SER A 5 -22.77 -9.27 16.36
CA SER A 5 -23.14 -8.34 15.28
C SER A 5 -22.30 -7.05 15.27
N SER A 6 -21.97 -6.45 16.42
CA SER A 6 -21.22 -5.18 16.45
C SER A 6 -19.76 -5.35 16.00
N SER A 7 -19.13 -6.47 16.35
CA SER A 7 -17.76 -6.83 15.92
C SER A 7 -17.66 -6.96 14.39
N ARG A 8 -18.67 -7.56 13.74
CA ARG A 8 -18.70 -7.68 12.27
C ARG A 8 -18.89 -6.33 11.58
N SER A 9 -19.80 -5.49 12.08
CA SER A 9 -20.03 -4.17 11.48
C SER A 9 -18.80 -3.26 11.55
N HIS A 10 -18.07 -3.29 12.67
CA HIS A 10 -16.80 -2.57 12.79
C HIS A 10 -15.72 -3.13 11.86
N ALA A 11 -15.60 -4.46 11.74
CA ALA A 11 -14.65 -5.08 10.83
C ALA A 11 -14.94 -4.75 9.35
N LEU A 12 -16.22 -4.75 8.96
CA LEU A 12 -16.66 -4.39 7.60
C LEU A 12 -16.41 -2.92 7.30
N LEU A 13 -16.70 -2.02 8.24
CA LEU A 13 -16.41 -0.60 8.09
C LEU A 13 -14.90 -0.37 7.94
N GLN A 14 -14.09 -1.01 8.77
CA GLN A 14 -12.63 -0.89 8.70
C GLN A 14 -12.05 -1.45 7.40
N ALA A 15 -12.61 -2.55 6.89
CA ALA A 15 -12.27 -3.08 5.56
C ALA A 15 -12.65 -2.10 4.44
N ALA A 16 -13.87 -1.55 4.48
CA ALA A 16 -14.37 -0.59 3.49
C ALA A 16 -13.49 0.66 3.43
N ILE A 17 -13.14 1.24 4.58
CA ILE A 17 -12.26 2.41 4.57
C ILE A 17 -10.87 2.00 4.03
N SER A 18 -10.40 0.77 4.25
CA SER A 18 -9.07 0.33 3.78
C SER A 18 -9.04 0.22 2.27
N ILE A 19 -10.14 -0.24 1.69
CA ILE A 19 -10.35 -0.25 0.25
C ILE A 19 -10.37 1.18 -0.29
N VAL A 20 -11.06 2.12 0.36
CA VAL A 20 -11.07 3.53 -0.06
C VAL A 20 -9.68 4.15 -0.03
N VAL A 21 -8.91 3.91 1.04
CA VAL A 21 -7.53 4.42 1.16
C VAL A 21 -6.63 3.78 0.10
N ALA A 22 -6.75 2.47 -0.13
CA ALA A 22 -6.02 1.77 -1.18
C ALA A 22 -6.34 2.37 -2.56
N ALA A 23 -7.61 2.56 -2.88
CA ALA A 23 -8.06 3.15 -4.13
C ALA A 23 -7.55 4.60 -4.30
N ALA A 24 -7.60 5.40 -3.24
CA ALA A 24 -7.09 6.77 -3.26
C ALA A 24 -5.58 6.83 -3.49
N LEU A 25 -4.80 6.01 -2.78
CA LEU A 25 -3.34 5.93 -2.96
C LEU A 25 -2.97 5.46 -4.37
N LEU A 26 -3.70 4.48 -4.89
CA LEU A 26 -3.53 3.98 -6.25
C LEU A 26 -3.84 5.08 -7.27
N GLY A 27 -4.98 5.77 -7.11
CA GLY A 27 -5.39 6.88 -7.96
C GLY A 27 -4.40 8.04 -7.93
N LEU A 28 -3.87 8.40 -6.77
CA LEU A 28 -2.85 9.44 -6.63
C LEU A 28 -1.52 9.04 -7.26
N ALA A 29 -1.09 7.78 -7.10
CA ALA A 29 0.11 7.28 -7.77
C ALA A 29 -0.06 7.31 -9.30
N THR A 30 -1.24 6.93 -9.81
CA THR A 30 -1.56 6.98 -11.24
C THR A 30 -1.63 8.43 -11.75
N ALA A 31 -2.27 9.35 -11.02
CA ALA A 31 -2.39 10.75 -11.40
C ALA A 31 -1.03 11.47 -11.37
N GLY A 32 -0.26 11.28 -10.29
CA GLY A 32 1.11 11.79 -10.18
C GLY A 32 1.97 11.28 -11.34
N ARG A 33 1.82 10.02 -11.72
CA ARG A 33 2.50 9.48 -12.90
C ARG A 33 2.09 10.16 -14.20
N LEU A 34 0.80 10.36 -14.45
CA LEU A 34 0.32 11.05 -15.66
C LEU A 34 0.85 12.49 -15.74
N ALA A 35 1.01 13.15 -14.60
CA ALA A 35 1.61 14.48 -14.52
C ALA A 35 3.13 14.45 -14.76
N LEU A 36 3.87 13.57 -14.08
CA LEU A 36 5.33 13.46 -14.22
C LEU A 36 5.75 12.93 -15.59
N GLY A 37 4.96 12.06 -16.22
CA GLY A 37 5.22 11.54 -17.57
C GLY A 37 5.29 12.63 -18.64
N ARG A 38 4.64 13.79 -18.42
CA ARG A 38 4.73 14.95 -19.32
C ARG A 38 6.07 15.69 -19.23
N HIS A 39 6.83 15.49 -18.16
CA HIS A 39 8.05 16.27 -17.89
C HIS A 39 9.34 15.45 -17.88
N LEU A 40 9.29 14.12 -17.65
CA LEU A 40 10.48 13.32 -17.33
C LEU A 40 10.88 12.25 -18.35
N GLY A 41 10.18 12.11 -19.49
CA GLY A 41 10.58 11.26 -20.62
C GLY A 41 11.09 9.85 -20.26
N ASP A 42 10.22 8.84 -20.25
CA ASP A 42 10.46 7.38 -20.23
C ASP A 42 11.47 6.73 -19.25
N VAL A 43 12.29 7.47 -18.51
CA VAL A 43 13.35 6.89 -17.68
C VAL A 43 12.86 6.60 -16.25
N SER A 44 12.57 5.32 -15.97
CA SER A 44 12.70 4.56 -14.71
C SER A 44 12.07 5.05 -13.38
N ALA A 45 11.84 6.34 -13.16
CA ALA A 45 11.02 6.90 -12.09
C ALA A 45 9.57 6.36 -11.95
N PRO A 46 8.90 5.82 -12.99
CA PRO A 46 7.46 5.60 -12.89
C PRO A 46 6.98 4.44 -12.01
N PHE A 47 7.84 3.46 -11.70
CA PHE A 47 7.49 2.29 -10.88
C PHE A 47 7.63 2.55 -9.37
N MET A 48 8.55 3.45 -8.98
CA MET A 48 8.79 3.84 -7.60
C MET A 48 7.55 4.45 -6.93
N LEU A 49 6.73 5.18 -7.69
CA LEU A 49 5.46 5.76 -7.20
C LEU A 49 4.46 4.68 -6.74
N TYR A 50 4.39 3.56 -7.46
CA TYR A 50 3.52 2.44 -7.06
C TYR A 50 4.09 1.71 -5.83
N VAL A 51 5.41 1.55 -5.74
CA VAL A 51 6.06 0.97 -4.55
C VAL A 51 5.83 1.84 -3.30
N ALA A 52 5.95 3.17 -3.45
CA ALA A 52 5.65 4.11 -2.37
C ALA A 52 4.18 4.04 -1.93
N ALA A 53 3.25 3.88 -2.87
CA ALA A 53 1.83 3.68 -2.55
C ALA A 53 1.57 2.37 -1.79
N VAL A 54 2.25 1.28 -2.17
CA VAL A 54 2.18 -0.02 -1.45
C VAL A 54 2.70 0.13 -0.01
N LEU A 55 3.84 0.79 0.17
CA LEU A 55 4.43 1.06 1.48
C LEU A 55 3.47 1.87 2.36
N ALA A 56 2.94 2.99 1.83
CA ALA A 56 2.01 3.86 2.55
C ALA A 56 0.74 3.10 2.96
N ALA A 57 0.17 2.30 2.06
CA ALA A 57 -1.00 1.47 2.34
C ALA A 57 -0.73 0.41 3.41
N GLY A 58 0.44 -0.24 3.34
CA GLY A 58 0.91 -1.23 4.31
C GLY A 58 1.07 -0.65 5.72
N LEU A 59 1.69 0.53 5.84
CA LEU A 59 1.89 1.22 7.11
C LEU A 59 0.57 1.74 7.71
N LEU A 60 -0.27 2.40 6.90
CA LEU A 60 -1.46 3.09 7.39
C LEU A 60 -2.57 2.13 7.81
N ARG A 61 -2.79 1.05 7.06
CA ARG A 61 -3.95 0.16 7.24
C ARG A 61 -3.60 -1.31 7.39
N GLY A 62 -2.33 -1.66 7.22
CA GLY A 62 -1.83 -3.02 7.41
C GLY A 62 -1.63 -3.81 6.13
N PRO A 63 -1.22 -5.07 6.27
CA PRO A 63 -0.69 -5.88 5.17
C PRO A 63 -1.75 -6.15 4.10
N LEU A 64 -3.01 -6.36 4.49
CA LEU A 64 -4.11 -6.57 3.53
C LEU A 64 -4.35 -5.35 2.62
N CYS A 65 -4.27 -4.14 3.18
CA CYS A 65 -4.44 -2.91 2.41
C CYS A 65 -3.29 -2.71 1.41
N GLY A 66 -2.04 -2.92 1.87
CA GLY A 66 -0.90 -2.86 0.97
C GLY A 66 -0.87 -3.98 -0.07
N ALA A 67 -1.39 -5.16 0.23
CA ALA A 67 -1.56 -6.25 -0.74
C ALA A 67 -2.56 -5.87 -1.85
N VAL A 68 -3.68 -5.22 -1.50
CA VAL A 68 -4.64 -4.71 -2.49
C VAL A 68 -4.01 -3.67 -3.40
N VAL A 69 -3.22 -2.73 -2.84
CA VAL A 69 -2.49 -1.74 -3.64
C VAL A 69 -1.40 -2.38 -4.51
N LEU A 70 -0.74 -3.44 -4.02
CA LEU A 70 0.26 -4.19 -4.77
C LEU A 70 -0.36 -4.90 -5.98
N LEU A 71 -1.49 -5.58 -5.78
CA LEU A 71 -2.21 -6.26 -6.85
C LEU A 71 -2.78 -5.25 -7.85
N GLY A 72 -3.46 -4.20 -7.36
CA GLY A 72 -4.00 -3.13 -8.21
C GLY A 72 -2.92 -2.39 -8.99
N GLY A 73 -1.80 -2.06 -8.35
CA GLY A 73 -0.65 -1.40 -8.97
C GLY A 73 0.02 -2.26 -10.03
N GLY A 74 0.10 -3.57 -9.81
CA GLY A 74 0.60 -4.52 -10.81
C GLY A 74 -0.30 -4.60 -12.05
N ILE A 75 -1.61 -4.66 -11.86
CA ILE A 75 -2.59 -4.73 -12.96
C ILE A 75 -2.60 -3.42 -13.77
N ILE A 76 -2.67 -2.27 -13.10
CA ILE A 76 -2.65 -0.95 -13.75
C ILE A 76 -1.30 -0.72 -14.45
N GLY A 77 -0.20 -1.09 -13.78
CA GLY A 77 1.15 -1.05 -14.34
C GLY A 77 1.27 -1.89 -15.62
N LEU A 78 0.72 -3.11 -15.61
CA LEU A 78 0.70 -4.00 -16.77
C LEU A 78 -0.08 -3.38 -17.95
N ARG A 79 -1.30 -2.93 -17.70
CA ARG A 79 -2.18 -2.32 -18.72
C ARG A 79 -1.61 -1.05 -19.34
N MET A 80 -1.04 -0.16 -18.53
CA MET A 80 -0.57 1.14 -19.02
C MET A 80 0.85 1.12 -19.59
N PHE A 81 1.72 0.20 -19.16
CA PHE A 81 3.16 0.26 -19.52
C PHE A 81 3.70 -0.96 -20.23
N LEU A 82 3.12 -2.14 -19.98
CA LEU A 82 3.71 -3.40 -20.39
C LEU A 82 2.94 -4.04 -21.56
N SER A 83 1.72 -3.60 -21.84
CA SER A 83 0.92 -3.99 -23.00
C SER A 83 0.04 -2.86 -23.54
N PRO A 84 0.60 -1.71 -24.00
CA PRO A 84 -0.20 -0.63 -24.59
C PRO A 84 -1.03 -1.08 -25.81
N HIS A 85 -0.58 -2.15 -26.49
CA HIS A 85 -1.23 -2.74 -27.67
C HIS A 85 -1.69 -4.20 -27.44
N GLY A 86 -1.78 -4.65 -26.19
CA GLY A 86 -2.30 -5.98 -25.83
C GLY A 86 -1.30 -7.13 -25.86
N THR A 87 -0.09 -6.95 -26.40
CA THR A 87 0.97 -7.97 -26.36
C THR A 87 2.04 -7.64 -25.31
N PRO A 88 2.22 -8.48 -24.27
CA PRO A 88 3.26 -8.27 -23.26
C PRO A 88 4.65 -8.58 -23.83
N VAL A 89 5.51 -7.57 -23.87
CA VAL A 89 6.92 -7.73 -24.27
C VAL A 89 7.67 -8.49 -23.17
N PRO A 90 8.62 -9.40 -23.46
CA PRO A 90 9.29 -10.20 -22.43
C PRO A 90 9.94 -9.39 -21.30
N GLY A 91 10.62 -8.27 -21.64
CA GLY A 91 11.20 -7.37 -20.64
C GLY A 91 10.15 -6.71 -19.74
N ALA A 92 8.93 -6.58 -20.24
CA ALA A 92 7.81 -6.03 -19.50
C ALA A 92 7.35 -7.00 -18.40
N MET A 93 7.27 -8.29 -18.71
CA MET A 93 6.94 -9.33 -17.73
C MET A 93 7.98 -9.39 -16.59
N VAL A 94 9.27 -9.29 -16.92
CA VAL A 94 10.36 -9.26 -15.92
C VAL A 94 10.23 -8.06 -14.98
N SER A 95 9.90 -6.87 -15.52
CA SER A 95 9.69 -5.67 -14.70
C SER A 95 8.52 -5.79 -13.72
N LEU A 96 7.43 -6.48 -14.12
CA LEU A 96 6.30 -6.75 -13.24
C LEU A 96 6.67 -7.73 -12.13
N MET A 97 7.41 -8.79 -12.45
CA MET A 97 7.88 -9.75 -11.45
C MET A 97 8.80 -9.09 -10.43
N MET A 98 9.71 -8.21 -10.88
CA MET A 98 10.53 -7.39 -9.98
C MET A 98 9.68 -6.47 -9.11
N PHE A 99 8.68 -5.81 -9.68
CA PHE A 99 7.77 -4.96 -8.92
C PHE A 99 7.04 -5.71 -7.82
N TRP A 100 6.44 -6.87 -8.14
CA TRP A 100 5.76 -7.69 -7.13
C TRP A 100 6.74 -8.20 -6.07
N GLY A 101 7.93 -8.64 -6.47
CA GLY A 101 8.96 -9.08 -5.53
C GLY A 101 9.38 -7.98 -4.56
N VAL A 102 9.76 -6.80 -5.08
CA VAL A 102 10.17 -5.65 -4.27
C VAL A 102 9.01 -5.16 -3.39
N SER A 103 7.82 -5.02 -3.96
CA SER A 103 6.65 -4.51 -3.23
C SER A 103 6.21 -5.47 -2.12
N ALA A 104 6.36 -6.79 -2.33
CA ALA A 104 6.08 -7.78 -1.29
C ALA A 104 7.07 -7.65 -0.12
N MET A 105 8.37 -7.49 -0.39
CA MET A 105 9.38 -7.24 0.65
C MET A 105 9.09 -5.95 1.42
N VAL A 106 8.79 -4.87 0.69
CA VAL A 106 8.40 -3.57 1.25
C VAL A 106 7.18 -3.70 2.16
N LEU A 107 6.19 -4.51 1.76
CA LEU A 107 4.98 -4.75 2.54
C LEU A 107 5.25 -5.52 3.84
N VAL A 108 6.14 -6.51 3.81
CA VAL A 108 6.58 -7.24 5.00
C VAL A 108 7.30 -6.29 5.95
N THR A 109 8.24 -5.49 5.46
CA THR A 109 8.95 -4.49 6.27
C THR A 109 8.01 -3.44 6.84
N ALA A 110 7.05 -2.95 6.05
CA ALA A 110 6.03 -2.01 6.52
C ALA A 110 5.19 -2.57 7.66
N ASN A 111 4.80 -3.85 7.57
CA ASN A 111 4.04 -4.51 8.62
C ASN A 111 4.86 -4.63 9.92
N GLU A 112 6.13 -5.03 9.80
CA GLU A 112 7.04 -5.14 10.95
C GLU A 112 7.22 -3.78 11.64
N LEU A 113 7.52 -2.73 10.86
CA LEU A 113 7.62 -1.36 11.38
C LEU A 113 6.33 -0.90 12.06
N ARG A 114 5.17 -1.19 11.48
CA ARG A 114 3.87 -0.83 12.06
C ARG A 114 3.67 -1.48 13.43
N VAL A 115 4.02 -2.76 13.58
CA VAL A 115 3.92 -3.48 14.85
C VAL A 115 4.88 -2.89 15.88
N GLN A 116 6.14 -2.64 15.50
CA GLN A 116 7.14 -2.04 16.38
C GLN A 116 6.75 -0.63 16.84
N LEU A 117 6.24 0.20 15.93
CA LEU A 117 5.78 1.56 16.24
C LEU A 117 4.60 1.51 17.22
N GLY A 118 3.65 0.59 17.00
CA GLY A 118 2.51 0.38 17.89
C GLY A 118 2.95 -0.01 19.31
N ALA A 119 3.90 -0.94 19.42
CA ALA A 119 4.46 -1.35 20.71
C ALA A 119 5.21 -0.20 21.41
N ALA A 120 6.00 0.58 20.66
CA ALA A 120 6.72 1.73 21.19
C ALA A 120 5.78 2.82 21.72
N MET A 121 4.74 3.16 20.96
CA MET A 121 3.73 4.14 21.36
C MET A 121 2.93 3.70 22.59
N ALA A 122 2.58 2.41 22.69
CA ALA A 122 1.91 1.88 23.88
C ALA A 122 2.77 2.00 25.14
N ARG A 123 4.07 1.70 25.04
CA ARG A 123 5.03 1.87 26.14
C ARG A 123 5.16 3.33 26.55
N LEU A 124 5.24 4.25 25.58
CA LEU A 124 5.30 5.69 25.84
C LEU A 124 4.02 6.18 26.53
N SER A 125 2.85 5.77 26.05
CA SER A 125 1.56 6.12 26.66
C SER A 125 1.47 5.63 28.10
N ALA A 126 1.90 4.39 28.37
CA ALA A 126 1.91 3.84 29.73
C ALA A 126 2.93 4.53 30.66
N ALA A 127 4.04 5.04 30.12
CA ALA A 127 4.99 5.83 30.89
C ALA A 127 4.43 7.24 31.23
N LEU A 128 3.74 7.87 30.27
CA LEU A 128 3.09 9.16 30.48
C LEU A 128 1.95 9.08 31.50
N GLU A 129 1.13 8.03 31.45
CA GLU A 129 0.06 7.82 32.44
C GLU A 129 0.62 7.58 33.84
N ARG A 130 1.68 6.77 33.98
CA ARG A 130 2.37 6.59 35.27
C ARG A 130 2.96 7.89 35.81
N ARG A 131 3.47 8.77 34.94
CA ARG A 131 3.99 10.09 35.34
C ARG A 131 2.89 11.06 35.75
N LYS A 132 1.70 10.97 35.17
CA LYS A 132 0.55 11.80 35.58
C LYS A 132 -0.08 11.34 36.89
N ALA A 133 0.05 10.05 37.22
CA ALA A 133 -0.50 9.44 38.43
C ALA A 133 0.43 9.55 39.66
N ALA A 134 1.66 10.02 39.47
CA ALA A 134 2.65 10.28 40.52
C ALA A 134 2.76 11.78 40.79
#